data_AF-A0A5Q0TT62-F1
#
_entry.id   AF-A0A5Q0TT62-F1
#
_cell.length_a   1.000
_cell.length_b   1.000
_cell.length_c   1.000
_cell.angle_alpha   90.00
_cell.angle_beta   90.00
_cell.angle_gamma   90.00
#
_symmetry.space_group_name_H-M   'P 1'
#
loop_
_entity.id
_entity.type
_entity.pdbx_description
1 polymer ?
#
loop_
_entity_poly.entity_id
_entity_poly.type
_entity_poly.pdbx_seq_one_letter_code
_entity_poly.pdbx_strand_id
1 'polypeptide(L)'
;MGDLMVNKPEEIKDVRVIDCDSHIIEAPEDFERFLEPGYKLPMIVKDIESDTRYWVFDGKLYTRPYGFAGGQIRGLIDHTYHPKWGLLNPKLKAKNFSLNDIKGRLTDLDEMGVDFQVVNPTSGLIIYNLRDKRYAAALARAYNNYVANRIKESGTNRIYANAIVPLQDVNETIRELERVKDLGVFKGVAVPTFVSQGNFYADKPIYHEDFFPFFKRAAELNMPVAIHVIPAVSDMPFMYLFYNWLQVRTFGFSLAAMIGLTGLISEGFFERIPNLRVIFTETGVGWLPYWSWWLDENLEKINSIKNRI
;
A
#
# COMPACT_ATOMS: atom_id res chain seq x y z
N MET A 1 -0.30 -4.00 25.39
CA MET A 1 -1.45 -3.15 25.00
C MET A 1 -1.02 -1.72 25.26
N GLY A 2 -1.07 -0.85 24.25
CA GLY A 2 -0.62 0.54 24.37
C GLY A 2 -1.62 1.42 25.13
N ASP A 3 -1.19 2.62 25.50
CA ASP A 3 -2.01 3.60 26.20
C ASP A 3 -3.22 3.99 25.33
N LEU A 4 -4.42 3.90 25.89
CA LEU A 4 -5.64 4.37 25.26
C LEU A 4 -5.70 5.90 25.26
N MET A 5 -6.53 6.44 24.37
CA MET A 5 -6.81 7.86 24.35
C MET A 5 -7.61 8.28 25.59
N VAL A 6 -7.29 9.45 26.16
CA VAL A 6 -7.85 9.89 27.45
C VAL A 6 -9.14 10.71 27.30
N ASN A 7 -9.44 11.29 26.12
CA ASN A 7 -10.52 12.27 25.95
C ASN A 7 -11.40 12.05 24.71
N LYS A 8 -12.06 10.89 24.60
CA LYS A 8 -12.90 10.59 23.43
C LYS A 8 -14.22 11.35 23.44
N PRO A 9 -14.82 11.61 22.26
CA PRO A 9 -16.21 12.03 22.19
C PRO A 9 -17.11 11.07 22.98
N GLU A 10 -18.10 11.60 23.68
CA GLU A 10 -18.97 10.84 24.60
C GLU A 10 -19.65 9.66 23.89
N GLU A 11 -19.97 9.81 22.60
CA GLU A 11 -20.62 8.81 21.76
C GLU A 11 -19.78 7.56 21.51
N ILE A 12 -18.45 7.68 21.58
CA ILE A 12 -17.49 6.59 21.31
C ILE A 12 -16.53 6.35 22.46
N LYS A 13 -16.79 6.92 23.65
CA LYS A 13 -15.87 6.86 24.81
C LYS A 13 -15.50 5.43 25.22
N ASP A 14 -16.44 4.50 25.10
CA ASP A 14 -16.28 3.09 25.46
C ASP A 14 -15.89 2.20 24.26
N VAL A 15 -15.77 2.78 23.06
CA VAL A 15 -15.44 2.06 21.82
C VAL A 15 -13.96 2.21 21.53
N ARG A 16 -13.26 1.10 21.30
CA ARG A 16 -11.89 1.15 20.78
C ARG A 16 -11.92 1.39 19.26
N VAL A 17 -11.33 2.49 18.81
CA VAL A 17 -11.26 2.86 17.40
C VAL A 17 -9.86 2.59 16.87
N ILE A 18 -9.77 1.72 15.87
CA ILE A 18 -8.52 1.37 15.20
C ILE A 18 -8.66 1.81 13.74
N ASP A 19 -7.91 2.83 13.35
CA ASP A 19 -7.77 3.23 11.96
C ASP A 19 -6.77 2.29 11.28
N CYS A 20 -7.28 1.37 10.45
CA CYS A 20 -6.49 0.37 9.76
C CYS A 20 -6.01 0.79 8.36
N ASP A 21 -6.38 1.99 7.90
CA ASP A 21 -6.08 2.46 6.56
C ASP A 21 -5.81 3.97 6.54
N SER A 22 -4.69 4.36 7.15
CA SER A 22 -4.18 5.72 7.05
C SER A 22 -2.94 5.77 6.19
N HIS A 23 -2.56 6.96 5.72
CA HIS A 23 -1.42 7.14 4.84
C HIS A 23 -0.35 8.04 5.44
N ILE A 24 0.87 7.84 4.95
CA ILE A 24 1.96 8.81 5.04
C ILE A 24 2.33 9.27 3.64
N ILE A 25 2.60 10.56 3.50
CA ILE A 25 3.13 11.12 2.26
C ILE A 25 4.62 11.30 2.44
N GLU A 26 5.39 10.41 1.82
CA GLU A 26 6.83 10.42 1.84
C GLU A 26 7.36 11.59 0.99
N ALA A 27 8.53 12.09 1.34
CA ALA A 27 9.30 13.05 0.55
C ALA A 27 10.69 12.48 0.21
N PRO A 28 11.38 12.95 -0.86
CA PRO A 28 12.74 12.52 -1.18
C PRO A 28 13.69 12.52 0.03
N GLU A 29 13.58 13.54 0.87
CA GLU A 29 14.41 13.77 2.05
C GLU A 29 14.17 12.72 3.14
N ASP A 30 12.99 12.09 3.16
CA ASP A 30 12.69 11.00 4.09
C ASP A 30 13.52 9.75 3.80
N PHE A 31 13.99 9.58 2.54
CA PHE A 31 14.87 8.48 2.15
C PHE A 31 16.35 8.82 2.36
N GLU A 32 16.74 10.11 2.33
CA GLU A 32 18.13 10.56 2.29
C GLU A 32 19.01 9.96 3.38
N ARG A 33 18.52 9.99 4.62
CA ARG A 33 19.28 9.47 5.77
C ARG A 33 19.38 7.95 5.80
N PHE A 34 18.47 7.24 5.14
CA PHE A 34 18.28 5.80 5.29
C PHE A 34 18.60 4.99 4.04
N LEU A 35 18.81 5.65 2.90
CA LEU A 35 19.20 5.02 1.66
C LEU A 35 20.67 4.60 1.70
N GLU A 36 20.93 3.37 1.27
CA GLU A 36 22.29 2.83 1.19
C GLU A 36 23.17 3.63 0.24
N PRO A 37 24.48 3.78 0.53
CA PRO A 37 25.41 4.43 -0.37
C PRO A 37 25.43 3.79 -1.76
N GLY A 38 25.56 4.63 -2.80
CA GLY A 38 25.64 4.18 -4.20
C GLY A 38 24.30 4.19 -4.95
N TYR A 39 23.17 4.39 -4.25
CA TYR A 39 21.88 4.63 -4.88
C TYR A 39 21.54 6.12 -4.92
N LYS A 40 20.83 6.53 -5.97
CA LYS A 40 20.34 7.91 -6.11
C LYS A 40 19.02 8.06 -5.36
N LEU A 41 18.78 9.24 -4.79
CA LEU A 41 17.48 9.54 -4.20
C LEU A 41 16.41 9.64 -5.29
N PRO A 42 15.16 9.22 -5.00
CA PRO A 42 14.02 9.60 -5.79
C PRO A 42 13.89 11.13 -5.81
N MET A 43 13.40 11.69 -6.90
CA MET A 43 13.23 13.15 -7.03
C MET A 43 11.78 13.50 -7.28
N ILE A 44 11.40 14.74 -7.02
CA ILE A 44 10.15 15.31 -7.48
C ILE A 44 10.47 16.35 -8.55
N VAL A 45 9.88 16.21 -9.73
CA VAL A 45 9.95 17.20 -10.80
C VAL A 45 8.58 17.83 -11.03
N LYS A 46 8.58 19.06 -11.51
CA LYS A 46 7.36 19.82 -11.79
C LYS A 46 7.29 20.13 -13.28
N ASP A 47 6.17 19.76 -13.89
CA ASP A 47 5.81 20.23 -15.22
C ASP A 47 5.34 21.69 -15.14
N ILE A 48 6.01 22.54 -15.92
CA ILE A 48 5.82 23.99 -15.91
C ILE A 48 4.46 24.36 -16.53
N GLU A 49 3.98 23.62 -17.53
CA GLU A 49 2.74 23.95 -18.23
C GLU A 49 1.50 23.55 -17.42
N SER A 50 1.52 22.34 -16.85
CA SER A 50 0.37 21.80 -16.14
C SER A 50 0.35 22.11 -14.63
N ASP A 51 1.47 22.62 -14.10
CA ASP A 51 1.77 22.80 -12.67
C ASP A 51 1.90 21.47 -11.90
N THR A 52 1.88 20.33 -12.61
CA THR A 52 1.83 18.98 -12.05
C THR A 52 3.18 18.54 -11.49
N ARG A 53 3.18 17.84 -10.35
CA ARG A 53 4.38 17.22 -9.77
C ARG A 53 4.41 15.72 -9.99
N TYR A 54 5.57 15.21 -10.37
CA TYR A 54 5.83 13.80 -10.65
C TYR A 54 7.01 13.30 -9.82
N TRP A 55 6.93 12.08 -9.31
CA TRP A 55 8.11 11.40 -8.83
C TRP A 55 8.99 10.94 -9.98
N VAL A 56 10.29 10.94 -9.74
CA VAL A 56 11.29 10.32 -10.58
C VAL A 56 11.99 9.25 -9.77
N PHE A 57 11.78 7.99 -10.17
CA PHE A 57 12.53 6.86 -9.64
C PHE A 57 13.35 6.28 -10.78
N ASP A 58 14.66 6.08 -10.57
CA ASP A 58 15.55 5.48 -11.57
C ASP A 58 15.46 6.15 -12.96
N GLY A 59 15.41 7.49 -12.97
CA GLY A 59 15.29 8.29 -14.19
C GLY A 59 13.95 8.22 -14.92
N LYS A 60 12.93 7.57 -14.34
CA LYS A 60 11.58 7.44 -14.92
C LYS A 60 10.54 8.19 -14.11
N LEU A 61 9.60 8.79 -14.83
CA LEU A 61 8.45 9.50 -14.23
C LEU A 61 7.40 8.51 -13.72
N TYR A 62 6.94 8.74 -12.49
CA TYR A 62 5.85 8.05 -11.83
C TYR A 62 5.03 9.08 -11.04
N THR A 63 3.73 9.28 -11.24
CA THR A 63 2.81 8.88 -12.31
C THR A 63 3.26 9.34 -13.70
N ARG A 64 2.74 8.71 -14.77
CA ARG A 64 3.05 9.14 -16.13
C ARG A 64 2.21 10.37 -16.52
N PRO A 65 2.76 11.32 -17.28
CA PRO A 65 2.04 12.53 -17.71
C PRO A 65 0.88 12.24 -18.68
N TYR A 66 0.90 11.10 -19.39
CA TYR A 66 -0.15 10.65 -20.31
C TYR A 66 -0.29 9.12 -20.29
N GLY A 67 -1.41 8.57 -20.77
CA GLY A 67 -1.57 7.13 -21.08
C GLY A 67 -2.36 6.30 -20.07
N PHE A 68 -1.95 5.05 -19.84
CA PHE A 68 -2.60 4.04 -18.98
C PHE A 68 -2.67 4.57 -17.53
N ALA A 69 -3.89 4.80 -17.00
CA ALA A 69 -4.12 5.59 -15.79
C ALA A 69 -3.46 6.99 -15.80
N GLY A 70 -3.30 7.55 -16.99
CA GLY A 70 -2.58 8.78 -17.27
C GLY A 70 -3.19 9.93 -16.51
N GLY A 71 -2.40 10.48 -15.59
CA GLY A 71 -2.75 11.68 -14.87
C GLY A 71 -3.96 11.49 -13.97
N GLN A 72 -3.70 11.07 -12.73
CA GLN A 72 -4.16 11.88 -11.60
C GLN A 72 -4.14 13.34 -12.03
N ILE A 73 -5.25 14.07 -11.96
CA ILE A 73 -5.37 15.37 -12.64
C ILE A 73 -4.25 16.36 -12.26
N ARG A 74 -3.40 16.08 -11.24
CA ARG A 74 -2.02 16.59 -11.11
C ARG A 74 -1.03 15.69 -10.31
N GLY A 75 -1.05 14.37 -10.46
CA GLY A 75 -0.07 13.50 -9.78
C GLY A 75 -0.26 13.38 -8.26
N LEU A 76 0.42 12.39 -7.65
CA LEU A 76 0.07 11.86 -6.33
C LEU A 76 0.37 12.89 -5.24
N ILE A 77 1.36 13.72 -5.55
CA ILE A 77 1.88 14.80 -4.75
C ILE A 77 0.90 15.99 -4.77
N ASP A 78 0.13 16.22 -5.84
CA ASP A 78 -0.70 17.43 -5.97
C ASP A 78 -2.13 17.30 -5.47
N HIS A 79 -2.61 16.07 -5.26
CA HIS A 79 -3.83 15.84 -4.49
C HIS A 79 -3.76 16.40 -3.06
N THR A 80 -2.58 16.74 -2.56
CA THR A 80 -2.36 17.22 -1.18
C THR A 80 -2.07 18.72 -1.07
N TYR A 81 -1.52 19.34 -2.11
CA TYR A 81 -1.10 20.76 -2.06
C TYR A 81 -1.70 21.64 -3.15
N HIS A 82 -2.55 21.10 -4.04
CA HIS A 82 -3.16 21.90 -5.08
C HIS A 82 -4.35 22.72 -4.55
N PRO A 83 -4.37 24.06 -4.65
CA PRO A 83 -5.41 24.92 -4.06
C PRO A 83 -6.84 24.68 -4.59
N LYS A 84 -7.01 24.01 -5.74
CA LYS A 84 -8.32 23.61 -6.29
C LYS A 84 -8.79 22.19 -5.93
N TRP A 85 -7.91 21.29 -5.51
CA TRP A 85 -8.21 19.83 -5.45
C TRP A 85 -7.65 19.11 -4.21
N GLY A 86 -6.66 19.71 -3.55
CA GLY A 86 -6.02 19.23 -2.33
C GLY A 86 -6.06 20.33 -1.29
N LEU A 87 -7.23 20.51 -0.66
CA LEU A 87 -7.26 21.24 0.59
C LEU A 87 -6.75 20.27 1.65
N LEU A 88 -5.51 20.48 2.11
CA LEU A 88 -5.14 20.12 3.47
C LEU A 88 -6.32 20.54 4.34
N ASN A 89 -6.98 19.57 4.99
CA ASN A 89 -8.04 19.90 5.93
C ASN A 89 -7.38 20.85 6.95
N PRO A 90 -7.76 22.15 7.01
CA PRO A 90 -7.04 23.15 7.78
C PRO A 90 -7.11 22.89 9.28
N LYS A 91 -7.94 21.91 9.69
CA LYS A 91 -8.04 21.43 11.06
C LYS A 91 -6.90 20.49 11.44
N LEU A 92 -6.29 19.79 10.48
CA LEU A 92 -5.19 18.84 10.75
C LEU A 92 -3.96 19.58 11.27
N LYS A 93 -3.37 19.03 12.33
CA LYS A 93 -2.17 19.53 12.99
C LYS A 93 -0.92 18.92 12.39
N ALA A 94 -0.96 17.66 11.95
CA ALA A 94 0.16 17.01 11.31
C ALA A 94 0.54 17.74 10.02
N LYS A 95 1.77 18.24 9.96
CA LYS A 95 2.29 18.84 8.73
C LYS A 95 2.47 17.78 7.64
N ASN A 96 1.91 18.06 6.46
CA ASN A 96 2.22 17.37 5.21
C ASN A 96 1.87 15.87 5.18
N PHE A 97 1.04 15.38 6.12
CA PHE A 97 0.70 13.95 6.29
C PHE A 97 1.91 13.01 6.47
N SER A 98 3.14 13.54 6.61
CA SER A 98 4.35 12.76 6.85
C SER A 98 4.46 12.31 8.32
N LEU A 99 5.42 11.45 8.64
CA LEU A 99 5.74 11.12 10.04
C LEU A 99 6.77 12.07 10.66
N ASN A 100 7.23 13.09 9.93
CA ASN A 100 8.17 14.07 10.47
C ASN A 100 7.54 14.96 11.55
N ASP A 101 6.22 15.16 11.52
CA ASP A 101 5.45 15.80 12.58
C ASP A 101 4.62 14.78 13.36
N ILE A 102 5.32 13.81 13.97
CA ILE A 102 4.68 12.71 14.72
C ILE A 102 3.83 13.20 15.90
N LYS A 103 4.19 14.34 16.50
CA LYS A 103 3.40 14.98 17.56
C LYS A 103 2.11 15.56 17.02
N GLY A 104 2.16 16.30 15.91
CA GLY A 104 0.96 16.77 15.23
C GLY A 104 0.02 15.62 14.85
N ARG A 105 0.58 14.49 14.39
CA ARG A 105 -0.20 13.29 14.07
C ARG A 105 -0.90 12.68 15.29
N LEU A 106 -0.22 12.59 16.44
CA LEU A 106 -0.84 12.13 17.69
C LEU A 106 -1.97 13.07 18.13
N THR A 107 -1.79 14.38 18.01
CA THR A 107 -2.86 15.36 18.29
C THR A 107 -4.06 15.14 17.36
N ASP A 108 -3.82 14.88 16.08
CA ASP A 108 -4.91 14.57 15.14
C ASP A 108 -5.66 13.29 15.54
N LEU A 109 -4.96 12.24 15.98
CA LEU A 109 -5.60 11.02 16.50
C LEU A 109 -6.48 11.32 17.72
N ASP A 110 -6.00 12.19 18.62
CA ASP A 110 -6.76 12.62 19.78
C ASP A 110 -8.02 13.39 19.39
N GLU A 111 -7.91 14.36 18.47
CA GLU A 111 -9.07 15.13 17.99
C GLU A 111 -10.08 14.27 17.22
N MET A 112 -9.63 13.20 16.56
CA MET A 112 -10.49 12.28 15.81
C MET A 112 -11.09 11.15 16.67
N GLY A 113 -10.66 10.97 17.92
CA GLY A 113 -11.12 9.85 18.75
C GLY A 113 -10.51 8.50 18.36
N VAL A 114 -9.36 8.47 17.70
CA VAL A 114 -8.68 7.26 17.22
C VAL A 114 -7.65 6.77 18.24
N ASP A 115 -7.81 5.54 18.75
CA ASP A 115 -6.87 4.99 19.73
C ASP A 115 -5.56 4.55 19.08
N PHE A 116 -5.70 3.80 17.98
CA PHE A 116 -4.60 3.18 17.28
C PHE A 116 -4.72 3.43 15.79
N GLN A 117 -3.58 3.62 15.13
CA GLN A 117 -3.53 3.81 13.70
C GLN A 117 -2.46 2.91 13.08
N VAL A 118 -2.79 2.29 11.95
CA VAL A 118 -1.84 1.62 11.06
C VAL A 118 -1.66 2.50 9.83
N VAL A 119 -0.43 2.94 9.61
CA VAL A 119 -0.08 3.78 8.46
C VAL A 119 0.45 2.94 7.30
N ASN A 120 0.00 3.29 6.10
CA ASN A 120 0.38 2.73 4.83
C ASN A 120 1.31 3.69 4.08
N PRO A 121 2.25 3.16 3.28
CA PRO A 121 2.96 3.95 2.29
C PRO A 121 2.02 4.58 1.25
N THR A 122 2.47 5.64 0.60
CA THR A 122 1.76 6.28 -0.52
C THR A 122 2.63 6.26 -1.77
N SER A 123 3.70 7.04 -1.75
CA SER A 123 4.70 7.09 -2.82
C SER A 123 5.63 5.89 -2.75
N GLY A 124 5.89 5.35 -1.55
CA GLY A 124 6.72 4.15 -1.39
C GLY A 124 6.17 2.93 -2.15
N LEU A 125 4.87 2.84 -2.35
CA LEU A 125 4.26 1.75 -3.11
C LEU A 125 4.65 1.77 -4.62
N ILE A 126 5.28 2.84 -5.14
CA ILE A 126 5.91 2.88 -6.47
C ILE A 126 7.11 1.92 -6.57
N ILE A 127 7.73 1.57 -5.45
CA ILE A 127 8.92 0.69 -5.39
C ILE A 127 8.67 -0.64 -6.12
N TYR A 128 7.44 -1.16 -6.11
CA TYR A 128 7.05 -2.40 -6.80
C TYR A 128 7.08 -2.31 -8.34
N ASN A 129 7.18 -1.11 -8.91
CA ASN A 129 7.27 -0.87 -10.36
C ASN A 129 8.71 -0.66 -10.85
N LEU A 130 9.69 -0.74 -9.95
CA LEU A 130 11.10 -0.58 -10.30
C LEU A 130 11.66 -1.84 -10.97
N ARG A 131 12.51 -1.63 -11.98
CA ARG A 131 13.20 -2.69 -12.71
C ARG A 131 14.41 -3.22 -11.97
N ASP A 132 15.22 -2.31 -11.40
CA ASP A 132 16.39 -2.70 -10.63
C ASP A 132 15.94 -3.20 -9.25
N LYS A 133 16.00 -4.53 -9.09
CA LYS A 133 15.60 -5.23 -7.86
C LYS A 133 16.45 -4.81 -6.66
N ARG A 134 17.72 -4.47 -6.87
CA ARG A 134 18.63 -4.03 -5.80
C ARG A 134 18.27 -2.63 -5.33
N TYR A 135 17.95 -1.75 -6.28
CA TYR A 135 17.46 -0.41 -5.94
C TYR A 135 16.10 -0.47 -5.24
N ALA A 136 15.18 -1.33 -5.70
CA ALA A 136 13.91 -1.57 -5.03
C ALA A 136 14.09 -2.05 -3.58
N ALA A 137 15.01 -3.00 -3.36
CA ALA A 137 15.35 -3.48 -2.02
C ALA A 137 15.95 -2.39 -1.12
N ALA A 138 16.86 -1.57 -1.66
CA ALA A 138 17.46 -0.45 -0.93
C ALA A 138 16.41 0.61 -0.54
N LEU A 139 15.49 0.96 -1.45
CA LEU A 139 14.40 1.90 -1.15
C LEU A 139 13.38 1.34 -0.16
N ALA A 140 13.04 0.04 -0.26
CA ALA A 140 12.15 -0.60 0.71
C ALA A 140 12.75 -0.55 2.12
N ARG A 141 14.06 -0.87 2.24
CA ARG A 141 14.79 -0.74 3.51
C ARG A 141 14.83 0.70 4.01
N ALA A 142 15.10 1.66 3.14
CA ALA A 142 15.14 3.07 3.48
C ALA A 142 13.78 3.55 4.02
N TYR A 143 12.69 3.21 3.32
CA TYR A 143 11.32 3.48 3.78
C TYR A 143 11.05 2.88 5.15
N ASN A 144 11.33 1.58 5.32
CA ASN A 144 11.06 0.88 6.58
C ASN A 144 11.90 1.46 7.74
N ASN A 145 13.14 1.87 7.48
CA ASN A 145 13.99 2.51 8.48
C ASN A 145 13.48 3.90 8.88
N TYR A 146 13.07 4.72 7.90
CA TYR A 146 12.43 6.01 8.14
C TYR A 146 11.18 5.87 9.01
N VAL A 147 10.26 5.01 8.61
CA VAL A 147 9.00 4.79 9.33
C VAL A 147 9.26 4.27 10.74
N ALA A 148 10.15 3.29 10.89
CA ALA A 148 10.50 2.76 12.20
C ALA A 148 11.16 3.79 13.11
N ASN A 149 12.04 4.63 12.56
CA ASN A 149 12.67 5.71 13.32
C ASN A 149 11.62 6.70 13.82
N ARG A 150 10.73 7.18 12.94
CA ARG A 150 9.69 8.16 13.33
C ARG A 150 8.65 7.62 14.29
N ILE A 151 8.18 6.38 14.10
CA ILE A 151 7.22 5.76 15.03
C ILE A 151 7.86 5.56 16.41
N LYS A 152 9.12 5.11 16.48
CA LYS A 152 9.84 4.98 17.76
C LYS A 152 10.06 6.33 18.44
N GLU A 153 10.35 7.39 17.69
CA GLU A 153 10.44 8.76 18.19
C GLU A 153 9.14 9.28 18.81
N SER A 154 7.98 8.71 18.46
CA SER A 154 6.71 9.07 19.08
C SER A 154 6.69 8.79 20.59
N GLY A 155 7.45 7.79 21.05
CA GLY A 155 7.43 7.34 22.45
C GLY A 155 6.10 6.68 22.87
N THR A 156 5.19 6.41 21.94
CA THR A 156 3.87 5.82 22.22
C THR A 156 3.68 4.50 21.47
N ASN A 157 2.70 3.71 21.91
CA ASN A 157 2.27 2.47 21.23
C ASN A 157 0.93 2.67 20.49
N ARG A 158 0.71 3.86 19.92
CA ARG A 158 -0.54 4.24 19.23
C ARG A 158 -0.44 4.23 17.71
N ILE A 159 0.76 4.42 17.16
CA ILE A 159 0.99 4.43 15.73
C ILE A 159 1.81 3.18 15.36
N TYR A 160 1.32 2.48 14.34
CA TYR A 160 1.95 1.31 13.73
C TYR A 160 1.99 1.50 12.21
N ALA A 161 2.68 0.62 11.50
CA ALA A 161 2.77 0.70 10.05
C ALA A 161 2.63 -0.66 9.37
N ASN A 162 2.32 -0.61 8.07
CA ASN A 162 2.62 -1.70 7.15
C ASN A 162 3.99 -1.44 6.50
N ALA A 163 4.82 -2.48 6.42
CA ALA A 163 6.12 -2.40 5.78
C ALA A 163 6.00 -2.53 4.25
N ILE A 164 7.04 -2.07 3.54
CA ILE A 164 7.27 -2.39 2.13
C ILE A 164 8.28 -3.53 2.06
N VAL A 165 8.10 -4.48 1.13
CA VAL A 165 9.06 -5.55 0.87
C VAL A 165 9.38 -5.61 -0.64
N PRO A 166 10.61 -5.91 -1.06
CA PRO A 166 11.00 -5.85 -2.47
C PRO A 166 10.60 -7.12 -3.25
N LEU A 167 9.30 -7.28 -3.57
CA LEU A 167 8.74 -8.48 -4.20
C LEU A 167 9.37 -8.89 -5.53
N GLN A 168 10.14 -8.00 -6.18
CA GLN A 168 10.90 -8.35 -7.37
C GLN A 168 11.99 -9.42 -7.10
N ASP A 169 12.44 -9.55 -5.84
CA ASP A 169 13.32 -10.62 -5.37
C ASP A 169 12.73 -11.24 -4.09
N VAL A 170 12.22 -12.47 -4.21
CA VAL A 170 11.52 -13.18 -3.12
C VAL A 170 12.46 -13.50 -1.96
N ASN A 171 13.76 -13.73 -2.22
CA ASN A 171 14.72 -14.02 -1.17
C ASN A 171 15.02 -12.75 -0.36
N GLU A 172 15.20 -11.61 -1.03
CA GLU A 172 15.31 -10.31 -0.35
C GLU A 172 14.01 -9.93 0.38
N THR A 173 12.86 -10.25 -0.21
CA THR A 173 11.54 -10.05 0.43
C THR A 173 11.46 -10.76 1.77
N ILE A 174 11.83 -12.04 1.83
CA ILE A 174 11.81 -12.83 3.07
C ILE A 174 12.78 -12.25 4.11
N ARG A 175 14.01 -11.89 3.71
CA ARG A 175 14.97 -11.26 4.62
C ARG A 175 14.45 -9.96 5.19
N GLU A 176 13.86 -9.12 4.34
CA GLU A 176 13.33 -7.83 4.78
C GLU A 176 12.10 -8.00 5.68
N LEU A 177 11.23 -8.96 5.37
CA LEU A 177 10.05 -9.30 6.17
C LEU A 177 10.42 -9.71 7.60
N GLU A 178 11.45 -10.55 7.76
CA GLU A 178 11.99 -10.92 9.07
C GLU A 178 12.56 -9.71 9.80
N ARG A 179 13.36 -8.90 9.10
CA ARG A 179 13.97 -7.70 9.69
C ARG A 179 12.91 -6.70 10.19
N VAL A 180 11.88 -6.42 9.39
CA VAL A 180 10.83 -5.45 9.80
C VAL A 180 9.97 -5.98 10.93
N LYS A 181 9.77 -7.30 11.02
CA LYS A 181 9.11 -7.92 12.17
C LYS A 181 9.84 -7.58 13.47
N ASP A 182 11.17 -7.69 13.46
CA ASP A 182 12.02 -7.43 14.63
C ASP A 182 12.05 -5.95 15.03
N LEU A 183 11.72 -5.03 14.12
CA LEU A 183 11.62 -3.60 14.44
C LEU A 183 10.41 -3.26 15.34
N GLY A 184 9.42 -4.16 15.45
CA GLY A 184 8.31 -4.11 16.41
C GLY A 184 7.14 -3.17 16.07
N VAL A 185 7.38 -2.17 15.21
CA VAL A 185 6.37 -1.16 14.81
C VAL A 185 5.49 -1.62 13.64
N PHE A 186 5.95 -2.61 12.86
CA PHE A 186 5.23 -3.08 11.69
C PHE A 186 4.23 -4.18 12.07
N LYS A 187 2.96 -4.01 11.64
CA LYS A 187 1.86 -4.95 11.93
C LYS A 187 1.37 -5.71 10.72
N GLY A 188 1.99 -5.49 9.56
CA GLY A 188 1.75 -6.19 8.32
C GLY A 188 2.69 -5.67 7.23
N VAL A 189 2.42 -6.07 5.99
CA VAL A 189 3.10 -5.56 4.79
C VAL A 189 2.06 -5.05 3.80
N ALA A 190 2.36 -3.94 3.13
CA ALA A 190 1.53 -3.40 2.07
C ALA A 190 2.13 -3.77 0.71
N VAL A 191 1.39 -4.56 -0.08
CA VAL A 191 1.82 -5.09 -1.37
C VAL A 191 0.77 -4.78 -2.44
N PRO A 192 1.15 -4.63 -3.72
CA PRO A 192 0.19 -4.40 -4.79
C PRO A 192 -0.48 -5.70 -5.25
N THR A 193 -1.57 -5.58 -6.00
CA THR A 193 -2.18 -6.72 -6.73
C THR A 193 -1.27 -7.28 -7.83
N PHE A 194 -0.41 -6.43 -8.41
CA PHE A 194 0.53 -6.81 -9.47
C PHE A 194 1.92 -6.27 -9.16
N VAL A 195 2.95 -7.08 -9.38
CA VAL A 195 4.35 -6.74 -9.16
C VAL A 195 5.05 -6.66 -10.50
N SER A 196 5.70 -5.52 -10.78
CA SER A 196 6.35 -5.37 -12.06
C SER A 196 7.56 -6.28 -12.21
N GLN A 197 7.70 -6.93 -13.37
CA GLN A 197 8.92 -7.61 -13.79
C GLN A 197 9.70 -6.78 -14.82
N GLY A 198 9.35 -5.50 -14.92
CA GLY A 198 9.98 -4.52 -15.79
C GLY A 198 9.37 -4.42 -17.18
N ASN A 199 8.41 -5.26 -17.54
CA ASN A 199 7.54 -5.02 -18.68
C ASN A 199 6.15 -5.60 -18.43
N PHE A 200 5.15 -4.93 -18.99
CA PHE A 200 3.73 -5.26 -18.84
C PHE A 200 3.38 -6.73 -19.07
N TYR A 201 3.99 -7.39 -20.06
CA TYR A 201 3.70 -8.80 -20.38
C TYR A 201 4.35 -9.79 -19.40
N ALA A 202 5.34 -9.34 -18.63
CA ALA A 202 6.03 -10.13 -17.64
C ALA A 202 5.54 -9.85 -16.22
N ASP A 203 4.77 -8.78 -16.00
CA ASP A 203 4.26 -8.41 -14.69
C ASP A 203 3.41 -9.55 -14.12
N LYS A 204 3.62 -9.84 -12.83
CA LYS A 204 3.04 -11.00 -12.17
C LYS A 204 1.92 -10.57 -11.23
N PRO A 205 0.75 -11.23 -11.27
CA PRO A 205 -0.24 -11.03 -10.22
C PRO A 205 0.31 -11.55 -8.89
N ILE A 206 -0.14 -10.97 -7.78
CA ILE A 206 0.36 -11.31 -6.44
C ILE A 206 0.12 -12.77 -6.05
N TYR A 207 -0.86 -13.44 -6.68
CA TYR A 207 -1.15 -14.87 -6.52
C TYR A 207 -0.31 -15.78 -7.43
N HIS A 208 0.67 -15.26 -8.17
CA HIS A 208 1.60 -16.08 -8.93
C HIS A 208 2.44 -16.97 -7.99
N GLU A 209 2.68 -18.22 -8.38
CA GLU A 209 3.36 -19.24 -7.54
C GLU A 209 4.72 -18.78 -6.99
N ASP A 210 5.50 -18.02 -7.77
CA ASP A 210 6.75 -17.38 -7.32
C ASP A 210 6.62 -16.62 -5.99
N PHE A 211 5.46 -16.03 -5.68
CA PHE A 211 5.23 -15.28 -4.44
C PHE A 211 4.75 -16.17 -3.28
N PHE A 212 4.46 -17.44 -3.52
CA PHE A 212 4.02 -18.39 -2.49
C PHE A 212 4.98 -18.45 -1.28
N PRO A 213 6.33 -18.50 -1.44
CA PRO A 213 7.25 -18.49 -0.30
C PRO A 213 7.13 -17.23 0.57
N PHE A 214 6.83 -16.07 -0.03
CA PHE A 214 6.58 -14.83 0.70
C PHE A 214 5.32 -14.94 1.56
N PHE A 215 4.19 -15.39 0.99
CA PHE A 215 2.94 -15.57 1.74
C PHE A 215 3.11 -16.57 2.89
N LYS A 216 3.80 -17.67 2.63
CA LYS A 216 4.10 -18.68 3.66
C LYS A 216 4.89 -18.06 4.80
N ARG A 217 5.95 -17.31 4.49
CA ARG A 217 6.79 -16.67 5.51
C ARG A 217 6.02 -15.59 6.28
N ALA A 218 5.20 -14.80 5.60
CA ALA A 218 4.35 -13.80 6.24
C ALA A 218 3.39 -14.44 7.26
N ALA A 219 2.77 -15.56 6.90
CA ALA A 219 1.92 -16.32 7.80
C ALA A 219 2.69 -16.90 9.00
N GLU A 220 3.87 -17.49 8.79
CA GLU A 220 4.75 -17.98 9.88
C GLU A 220 5.15 -16.87 10.86
N LEU A 221 5.44 -15.67 10.36
CA LEU A 221 5.77 -14.49 11.18
C LEU A 221 4.55 -13.79 11.77
N ASN A 222 3.35 -14.32 11.50
CA ASN A 222 2.08 -13.74 11.90
C ASN A 222 1.93 -12.27 11.43
N MET A 223 2.38 -12.00 10.21
CA MET A 223 2.28 -10.71 9.52
C MET A 223 1.21 -10.80 8.43
N PRO A 224 0.06 -10.12 8.59
CA PRO A 224 -0.93 -9.97 7.54
C PRO A 224 -0.34 -9.31 6.29
N VAL A 225 -0.83 -9.74 5.13
CA VAL A 225 -0.51 -9.15 3.84
C VAL A 225 -1.67 -8.23 3.43
N ALA A 226 -1.44 -6.92 3.50
CA ALA A 226 -2.38 -5.91 3.02
C ALA A 226 -2.16 -5.71 1.52
N ILE A 227 -3.09 -6.18 0.70
CA ILE A 227 -3.14 -5.88 -0.73
C ILE A 227 -3.70 -4.47 -0.88
N HIS A 228 -2.79 -3.54 -1.14
CA HIS A 228 -3.04 -2.11 -1.24
C HIS A 228 -3.17 -1.69 -2.70
N VAL A 229 -4.27 -0.99 -3.04
CA VAL A 229 -4.69 -0.75 -4.44
C VAL A 229 -3.99 0.41 -5.15
N ILE A 230 -3.16 1.20 -4.46
CA ILE A 230 -2.35 2.30 -5.03
C ILE A 230 -0.85 1.99 -4.88
N PRO A 231 0.06 2.37 -5.81
CA PRO A 231 -0.05 2.67 -7.23
C PRO A 231 0.58 1.51 -8.03
N ALA A 232 -0.14 0.40 -8.12
CA ALA A 232 -0.04 -0.49 -9.29
C ALA A 232 -1.05 -0.10 -10.38
N VAL A 233 -1.86 0.93 -10.13
CA VAL A 233 -2.69 1.58 -11.15
C VAL A 233 -1.85 2.17 -12.30
N SER A 234 -0.52 2.25 -12.24
CA SER A 234 0.28 2.68 -13.40
C SER A 234 0.62 1.57 -14.40
N ASP A 235 0.53 0.29 -14.02
CA ASP A 235 0.98 -0.81 -14.88
C ASP A 235 0.05 -2.06 -14.84
N MET A 236 -1.11 -2.04 -14.15
CA MET A 236 -2.04 -3.17 -14.31
C MET A 236 -2.49 -3.30 -15.78
N PRO A 237 -2.73 -4.53 -16.26
CA PRO A 237 -2.99 -4.77 -17.67
C PRO A 237 -4.08 -3.90 -18.32
N PHE A 238 -5.13 -3.59 -17.56
CA PHE A 238 -6.34 -2.91 -18.04
C PHE A 238 -6.38 -1.41 -17.72
N MET A 239 -5.31 -0.81 -17.20
CA MET A 239 -5.34 0.59 -16.74
C MET A 239 -5.52 1.62 -17.86
N TYR A 240 -5.29 1.25 -19.13
CA TYR A 240 -5.65 2.10 -20.28
C TYR A 240 -7.14 2.37 -20.42
N LEU A 241 -7.98 1.60 -19.74
CA LEU A 241 -9.43 1.79 -19.75
C LEU A 241 -9.88 2.94 -18.84
N PHE A 242 -9.01 3.44 -17.95
CA PHE A 242 -9.35 4.50 -17.00
C PHE A 242 -8.66 5.82 -17.36
N TYR A 243 -9.47 6.85 -17.55
CA TYR A 243 -9.07 8.18 -18.02
C TYR A 243 -9.14 9.26 -16.93
N ASN A 244 -9.70 8.96 -15.76
CA ASN A 244 -9.79 9.91 -14.66
C ASN A 244 -9.89 9.20 -13.30
N TRP A 245 -9.73 9.98 -12.23
CA TRP A 245 -9.68 9.45 -10.87
C TRP A 245 -11.01 8.87 -10.38
N LEU A 246 -12.14 9.37 -10.87
CA LEU A 246 -13.45 8.81 -10.57
C LEU A 246 -13.54 7.36 -11.06
N GLN A 247 -13.13 7.08 -12.29
CA GLN A 247 -13.14 5.73 -12.85
C GLN A 247 -12.20 4.78 -12.07
N VAL A 248 -11.01 5.26 -11.70
CA VAL A 248 -10.06 4.48 -10.91
C VAL A 248 -10.63 4.14 -9.53
N ARG A 249 -11.19 5.13 -8.83
CA ARG A 249 -11.74 4.97 -7.47
C ARG A 249 -13.02 4.14 -7.45
N THR A 250 -13.93 4.35 -8.41
CA THR A 250 -15.23 3.68 -8.45
C THR A 250 -15.14 2.24 -8.94
N PHE A 251 -14.20 1.93 -9.84
CA PHE A 251 -14.14 0.61 -10.47
C PHE A 251 -12.77 -0.05 -10.36
N GLY A 252 -11.70 0.68 -10.66
CA GLY A 252 -10.33 0.13 -10.68
C GLY A 252 -9.92 -0.56 -9.38
N PHE A 253 -10.21 0.05 -8.22
CA PHE A 253 -9.79 -0.51 -6.93
C PHE A 253 -10.55 -1.79 -6.56
N SER A 254 -11.87 -1.80 -6.72
CA SER A 254 -12.66 -3.00 -6.46
C SER A 254 -12.32 -4.12 -7.45
N LEU A 255 -12.07 -3.79 -8.73
CA LEU A 255 -11.64 -4.78 -9.71
C LEU A 255 -10.28 -5.41 -9.34
N ALA A 256 -9.32 -4.60 -8.90
CA ALA A 256 -8.03 -5.09 -8.42
C ALA A 256 -8.19 -6.06 -7.23
N ALA A 257 -9.06 -5.74 -6.27
CA ALA A 257 -9.36 -6.64 -5.17
C ALA A 257 -10.04 -7.94 -5.62
N MET A 258 -11.03 -7.87 -6.52
CA MET A 258 -11.66 -9.06 -7.10
C MET A 258 -10.63 -9.96 -7.77
N ILE A 259 -9.73 -9.40 -8.59
CA ILE A 259 -8.67 -10.17 -9.26
C ILE A 259 -7.75 -10.83 -8.23
N GLY A 260 -7.26 -10.06 -7.26
CA GLY A 260 -6.35 -10.55 -6.23
C GLY A 260 -6.98 -11.67 -5.40
N LEU A 261 -8.20 -11.48 -4.90
CA LEU A 261 -8.89 -12.45 -4.06
C LEU A 261 -9.29 -13.70 -4.84
N THR A 262 -9.79 -13.55 -6.07
CA THR A 262 -10.11 -14.69 -6.94
C THR A 262 -8.89 -15.55 -7.16
N GLY A 263 -7.75 -14.95 -7.52
CA GLY A 263 -6.53 -15.71 -7.79
C GLY A 263 -5.95 -16.38 -6.54
N LEU A 264 -5.94 -15.71 -5.38
CA LEU A 264 -5.49 -16.34 -4.13
C LEU A 264 -6.34 -17.56 -3.75
N ILE A 265 -7.66 -17.49 -3.95
CA ILE A 265 -8.57 -18.62 -3.72
C ILE A 265 -8.35 -19.72 -4.77
N SER A 266 -8.36 -19.37 -6.06
CA SER A 266 -8.29 -20.36 -7.13
C SER A 266 -6.95 -21.10 -7.19
N GLU A 267 -5.86 -20.45 -6.81
CA GLU A 267 -4.51 -21.05 -6.71
C GLU A 267 -4.28 -21.76 -5.35
N GLY A 268 -5.30 -21.81 -4.50
CA GLY A 268 -5.31 -22.60 -3.26
C GLY A 268 -4.42 -22.04 -2.15
N PHE A 269 -4.15 -20.73 -2.12
CA PHE A 269 -3.24 -20.15 -1.12
C PHE A 269 -3.76 -20.34 0.31
N PHE A 270 -5.08 -20.23 0.52
CA PHE A 270 -5.68 -20.35 1.85
C PHE A 270 -5.71 -21.81 2.35
N GLU A 271 -5.84 -22.77 1.44
CA GLU A 271 -5.78 -24.21 1.73
C GLU A 271 -4.33 -24.63 2.04
N ARG A 272 -3.37 -24.09 1.28
CA ARG A 272 -1.94 -24.40 1.44
C ARG A 272 -1.30 -23.67 2.62
N ILE A 273 -1.86 -22.54 3.05
CA ILE A 273 -1.38 -21.72 4.17
C ILE A 273 -2.57 -21.37 5.09
N PRO A 274 -3.01 -22.29 5.97
CA PRO A 274 -4.26 -22.14 6.72
C PRO A 274 -4.33 -20.94 7.68
N ASN A 275 -3.19 -20.40 8.10
CA ASN A 275 -3.09 -19.23 8.97
C ASN A 275 -2.79 -17.93 8.20
N LEU A 276 -2.86 -17.94 6.86
CA LEU A 276 -2.67 -16.76 6.04
C LEU A 276 -3.76 -15.72 6.31
N ARG A 277 -3.35 -14.48 6.54
CA ARG A 277 -4.24 -13.33 6.71
C ARG A 277 -3.97 -12.31 5.61
N VAL A 278 -4.98 -12.05 4.78
CA VAL A 278 -4.93 -11.05 3.72
C VAL A 278 -5.96 -9.97 4.00
N ILE A 279 -5.59 -8.72 3.76
CA ILE A 279 -6.46 -7.54 3.93
C ILE A 279 -6.50 -6.81 2.60
N PHE A 280 -7.67 -6.44 2.11
CA PHE A 280 -7.81 -5.54 0.96
C PHE A 280 -8.14 -4.15 1.47
N THR A 281 -7.26 -3.18 1.21
CA THR A 281 -7.40 -1.80 1.70
C THR A 281 -7.90 -0.87 0.59
N GLU A 282 -8.56 0.22 0.97
CA GLU A 282 -9.12 1.25 0.07
C GLU A 282 -10.15 0.80 -1.00
N THR A 283 -10.59 -0.46 -1.02
CA THR A 283 -11.42 -1.03 -2.11
C THR A 283 -12.92 -0.87 -1.95
N GLY A 284 -13.35 -0.39 -0.78
CA GLY A 284 -14.71 -0.56 -0.30
C GLY A 284 -15.07 -2.04 -0.10
N VAL A 285 -16.30 -2.30 0.37
CA VAL A 285 -16.80 -3.66 0.64
C VAL A 285 -18.03 -4.04 -0.17
N GLY A 286 -18.67 -3.08 -0.84
CA GLY A 286 -19.92 -3.32 -1.59
C GLY A 286 -19.77 -4.29 -2.77
N TRP A 287 -18.55 -4.50 -3.25
CA TRP A 287 -18.25 -5.46 -4.31
C TRP A 287 -18.30 -6.92 -3.84
N LEU A 288 -18.02 -7.16 -2.55
CA LEU A 288 -17.79 -8.48 -2.00
C LEU A 288 -19.04 -9.39 -2.09
N PRO A 289 -20.27 -8.94 -1.74
CA PRO A 289 -21.46 -9.80 -1.85
C PRO A 289 -21.79 -10.22 -3.27
N TYR A 290 -21.65 -9.31 -4.23
CA TYR A 290 -21.86 -9.62 -5.66
C TYR A 290 -20.80 -10.62 -6.15
N TRP A 291 -19.53 -10.33 -5.86
CA TRP A 291 -18.42 -11.16 -6.32
C TRP A 291 -18.45 -12.56 -5.69
N SER A 292 -18.77 -12.69 -4.40
CA SER A 292 -18.80 -13.99 -3.72
C SER A 292 -19.89 -14.89 -4.27
N TRP A 293 -21.10 -14.36 -4.47
CA TRP A 293 -22.18 -15.09 -5.12
C TRP A 293 -21.76 -15.57 -6.52
N TRP A 294 -21.15 -14.69 -7.31
CA TRP A 294 -20.70 -15.03 -8.65
C TRP A 294 -19.57 -16.08 -8.66
N LEU A 295 -18.66 -16.03 -7.69
CA LEU A 295 -17.61 -17.01 -7.52
C LEU A 295 -18.22 -18.40 -7.25
N ASP A 296 -19.14 -18.51 -6.29
CA ASP A 296 -19.78 -19.77 -5.90
C ASP A 296 -20.53 -20.41 -7.09
N GLU A 297 -21.34 -19.62 -7.79
CA GLU A 297 -22.07 -20.04 -9.00
C GLU A 297 -21.16 -20.65 -10.07
N ASN A 298 -19.94 -20.11 -10.23
CA ASN A 298 -18.99 -20.61 -11.23
C ASN A 298 -18.20 -21.82 -10.71
N LEU A 299 -17.85 -21.86 -9.42
CA LEU A 299 -17.21 -23.02 -8.80
C LEU A 299 -18.10 -24.26 -8.87
N GLU A 300 -19.40 -24.12 -8.59
CA GLU A 300 -20.37 -25.22 -8.72
C GLU A 300 -20.44 -25.75 -10.16
N LYS A 301 -20.50 -24.85 -11.15
CA LYS A 301 -20.51 -25.22 -12.58
C LYS A 301 -19.24 -25.97 -12.96
N ILE A 302 -18.06 -25.48 -12.57
CA ILE A 302 -16.77 -26.13 -12.87
C ILE A 302 -16.68 -27.52 -12.23
N ASN A 303 -17.08 -27.67 -10.96
CA ASN A 303 -17.08 -28.96 -10.27
C ASN A 303 -18.07 -29.95 -10.89
N SER A 304 -19.22 -29.47 -11.37
CA SER A 304 -20.21 -30.31 -12.06
C SER A 304 -19.67 -30.89 -13.38
N ILE A 305 -18.79 -30.17 -14.07
CA ILE A 305 -18.14 -30.63 -15.31
C ILE A 305 -17.06 -31.66 -14.97
N LYS A 306 -16.25 -31.43 -13.94
CA LYS A 306 -15.20 -32.38 -13.51
C LYS A 306 -15.78 -33.74 -13.08
N ASN A 307 -16.96 -33.76 -12.48
CA ASN A 307 -17.63 -35.00 -12.06
C ASN A 307 -18.37 -35.74 -13.20
N ARG A 308 -18.37 -35.19 -14.43
CA ARG A 308 -19.02 -35.78 -15.61
C ARG A 308 -18.05 -36.40 -16.62
N ILE A 309 -16.74 -36.26 -16.39
CA ILE A 309 -15.64 -36.84 -17.18
C ILE A 309 -15.04 -37.97 -16.36
#